data_AF-A0A969N0L7-F1
#
_entry.id   AF-A0A969N0L7-F1
#
_cell.length_a   1.000
_cell.length_b   1.000
_cell.length_c   1.000
_cell.angle_alpha   90.00
_cell.angle_beta   90.00
_cell.angle_gamma   90.00
#
_symmetry.space_group_name_H-M   'P 1'
#
loop_
_entity.id
_entity.type
_entity.pdbx_description
1 polymer ?
#
loop_
_entity_poly.entity_id
_entity_poly.type
_entity_poly.pdbx_seq_one_letter_code
_entity_poly.pdbx_strand_id
1 'polypeptide(L)'
;MERINYKRPHRAVIRCKAKMHLLQASEHSFEWSESVDDTLLKELSAVLFQSSRYQALFQQCQSMQDISHTEDELVHELVATYQQISSRRHDPVVQSLNALL
;
A
#
# COMPACT_ATOMS: atom_id res chain seq x y z
N MET A 1 2.25 -11.65 -26.98
CA MET A 1 3.25 -11.19 -25.99
C MET A 1 2.95 -9.75 -25.66
N GLU A 2 2.32 -9.49 -24.52
CA GLU A 2 2.03 -8.14 -24.04
C GLU A 2 3.35 -7.40 -23.78
N ARG A 3 3.54 -6.26 -24.46
CA ARG A 3 4.69 -5.39 -24.21
C ARG A 3 4.51 -4.79 -22.82
N ILE A 4 5.23 -5.32 -21.83
CA ILE A 4 5.35 -4.70 -20.52
C ILE A 4 5.87 -3.28 -20.78
N ASN A 5 5.00 -2.29 -20.54
CA ASN A 5 5.33 -0.90 -20.81
C ASN A 5 6.23 -0.41 -19.67
N TYR A 6 7.55 -0.56 -19.84
CA TYR A 6 8.58 -0.16 -18.86
C TYR A 6 8.61 1.33 -18.54
N LYS A 7 7.63 2.11 -18.99
CA LYS A 7 7.53 3.56 -18.77
C LYS A 7 6.45 3.92 -17.75
N ARG A 8 5.94 2.96 -16.99
CA ARG A 8 4.87 3.21 -16.01
C ARG A 8 5.17 2.52 -14.69
N PRO A 9 4.74 3.12 -13.56
CA PRO A 9 4.76 2.47 -12.26
C PRO A 9 3.98 1.15 -12.27
N HIS A 10 4.53 0.14 -11.60
CA HIS A 10 3.91 -1.18 -11.54
C HIS A 10 3.21 -1.41 -10.20
N ARG A 11 1.89 -1.64 -10.24
CA ARG A 11 1.07 -1.94 -9.03
C ARG A 11 1.63 -3.11 -8.21
N ALA A 12 2.14 -4.14 -8.88
CA ALA A 12 2.75 -5.28 -8.22
C ALA A 12 4.04 -4.90 -7.48
N VAL A 13 4.87 -4.03 -8.07
CA VAL A 13 6.11 -3.53 -7.46
C VAL A 13 5.78 -2.67 -6.24
N ILE A 14 4.85 -1.73 -6.37
CA ILE A 14 4.39 -0.87 -5.26
C ILE A 14 3.88 -1.72 -4.10
N ARG A 15 3.02 -2.70 -4.37
CA ARG A 15 2.49 -3.59 -3.32
C ARG A 15 3.59 -4.43 -2.66
N CYS A 16 4.53 -4.99 -3.44
CA CYS A 16 5.65 -5.74 -2.88
C CYS A 16 6.56 -4.86 -2.02
N LYS A 17 6.93 -3.67 -2.51
CA LYS A 17 7.71 -2.69 -1.73
C LYS A 17 7.00 -2.31 -0.43
N ALA A 18 5.69 -2.00 -0.49
CA ALA A 18 4.90 -1.67 0.69
C ALA A 18 4.86 -2.82 1.72
N LYS A 19 4.66 -4.06 1.25
CA LYS A 19 4.71 -5.25 2.13
C LYS A 19 6.07 -5.39 2.82
N MET A 20 7.17 -5.20 2.08
CA MET A 20 8.52 -5.26 2.63
C MET A 20 8.74 -4.18 3.70
N HIS A 21 8.29 -2.95 3.46
CA HIS A 21 8.35 -1.87 4.45
C HIS A 21 7.57 -2.20 5.73
N LEU A 22 6.38 -2.79 5.61
CA LEU A 22 5.57 -3.19 6.75
C LEU A 22 6.22 -4.33 7.56
N LEU A 23 6.80 -5.32 6.88
CA LEU A 23 7.53 -6.42 7.53
C LEU A 23 8.76 -5.91 8.27
N GLN A 24 9.57 -5.04 7.64
CA GLN A 24 10.73 -4.43 8.29
C GLN A 24 10.34 -3.56 9.49
N ALA A 25 9.24 -2.83 9.40
CA ALA A 25 8.72 -2.05 10.52
C ALA A 25 8.26 -2.94 11.69
N SER A 26 7.64 -4.09 11.41
CA SER A 26 7.22 -5.06 12.44
C SER A 26 8.40 -5.75 13.13
N GLU A 27 9.50 -6.01 12.42
CA GLU A 27 10.71 -6.61 13.01
C GLU A 27 11.40 -5.70 14.03
N HIS A 28 11.20 -4.38 13.94
CA HIS A 28 11.83 -3.40 14.84
C HIS A 28 10.89 -2.87 15.94
N SER A 29 9.58 -3.08 15.80
CA SER A 29 8.58 -2.62 16.77
C SER A 29 8.04 -3.80 17.56
N PHE A 30 8.46 -3.91 18.83
CA PHE A 30 8.06 -4.98 19.77
C PHE A 30 6.54 -5.11 19.98
N GLU A 31 5.74 -4.13 19.52
CA GLU A 31 4.27 -4.12 19.60
C GLU A 31 3.56 -4.71 18.37
N TRP A 32 4.23 -4.87 17.22
CA TRP A 32 3.60 -5.34 15.98
C TRP A 32 3.85 -6.84 15.80
N SER A 33 3.38 -7.63 16.77
CA SER A 33 3.40 -9.10 16.73
C SER A 33 2.41 -9.68 15.70
N GLU A 34 1.55 -8.84 15.11
CA GLU A 34 0.63 -9.29 14.06
C GLU A 34 1.33 -9.35 12.69
N SER A 35 1.29 -10.54 12.10
CA SER A 35 1.62 -10.75 10.69
C SER A 35 0.87 -9.76 9.81
N VAL A 36 1.56 -9.14 8.85
CA VAL A 36 0.97 -8.21 7.86
C VAL A 36 -0.29 -8.84 7.23
N ASP A 37 -1.44 -8.17 7.36
CA ASP A 37 -2.70 -8.57 6.75
C ASP A 37 -2.64 -8.33 5.24
N ASP A 38 -2.26 -9.39 4.52
CA ASP A 38 -2.18 -9.39 3.06
C ASP A 38 -3.52 -9.10 2.38
N THR A 39 -4.65 -9.39 3.05
CA THR A 39 -5.99 -9.13 2.52
C THR A 39 -6.25 -7.63 2.55
N LEU A 40 -6.04 -7.00 3.70
CA LEU A 40 -6.15 -5.55 3.85
C LEU A 40 -5.22 -4.81 2.88
N LEU A 41 -3.96 -5.23 2.77
CA LEU A 41 -3.01 -4.61 1.85
C LEU A 41 -3.48 -4.72 0.39
N LYS A 42 -4.03 -5.87 0.00
CA LYS A 42 -4.57 -6.09 -1.35
C LYS A 42 -5.78 -5.20 -1.62
N GLU A 43 -6.72 -5.12 -0.68
CA GLU A 43 -7.92 -4.28 -0.80
C GLU A 43 -7.56 -2.80 -0.88
N LEU A 44 -6.68 -2.31 -0.02
CA LEU A 44 -6.20 -0.93 -0.05
C LEU A 44 -5.51 -0.62 -1.37
N SER A 45 -4.63 -1.51 -1.83
CA SER A 45 -3.99 -1.32 -3.14
C SER A 45 -5.01 -1.28 -4.28
N ALA A 46 -6.06 -2.10 -4.24
CA ALA A 46 -7.09 -2.10 -5.27
C ALA A 46 -7.90 -0.81 -5.28
N VAL A 47 -8.31 -0.31 -4.11
CA VAL A 47 -9.12 0.92 -3.96
C VAL A 47 -8.29 2.15 -4.29
N LEU A 48 -7.08 2.27 -3.73
CA LEU A 48 -6.19 3.40 -3.97
C LEU A 48 -5.86 3.49 -5.46
N PHE A 49 -5.48 2.38 -6.11
CA PHE A 49 -5.07 2.42 -7.51
C PHE A 49 -6.22 2.58 -8.52
N GLN A 50 -7.48 2.56 -8.06
CA GLN A 50 -8.67 2.87 -8.87
C GLN A 50 -9.12 4.33 -8.72
N SER A 51 -8.67 5.04 -7.69
CA SER A 51 -9.06 6.44 -7.46
C SER A 51 -8.40 7.37 -8.48
N SER A 52 -9.17 8.38 -8.92
CA SER A 52 -8.69 9.46 -9.79
C SER A 52 -7.50 10.23 -9.20
N ARG A 53 -7.29 10.13 -7.88
CA ARG A 53 -6.14 10.70 -7.19
C ARG A 53 -4.81 10.07 -7.59
N TYR A 54 -4.83 8.87 -8.17
CA TYR A 54 -3.65 8.08 -8.52
C TYR A 54 -3.40 8.00 -10.02
N GLN A 55 -3.67 9.10 -10.74
CA GLN A 55 -3.37 9.21 -12.17
C GLN A 55 -1.89 8.95 -12.51
N ALA A 56 -0.98 9.18 -11.55
CA ALA A 56 0.45 8.92 -11.71
C ALA A 56 0.77 7.46 -12.09
N LEU A 57 -0.07 6.48 -11.71
CA LEU A 57 0.06 5.08 -12.14
C LEU A 57 -0.18 4.87 -13.65
N PHE A 58 -0.94 5.77 -14.26
CA PHE A 58 -1.36 5.67 -15.66
C PHE A 58 -0.57 6.60 -16.58
N GLN A 59 0.15 7.57 -16.01
CA GLN A 59 1.03 8.48 -16.73
C GLN A 59 2.28 7.75 -17.21
N GLN A 60 2.75 8.11 -18.41
CA GLN A 60 4.05 7.67 -18.87
C GLN A 60 5.14 8.53 -18.22
N CYS A 61 6.04 7.87 -17.51
CA CYS A 61 7.25 8.47 -16.97
C CYS A 61 8.30 8.61 -18.08
N GLN A 62 9.12 9.67 -18.00
CA GLN A 62 10.15 9.96 -18.99
C GLN A 62 11.42 9.16 -18.72
N SER A 63 11.70 8.85 -17.45
CA SER A 63 12.86 8.07 -17.02
C SER A 63 12.48 6.95 -16.05
N MET A 64 13.38 5.97 -15.88
CA MET A 64 13.26 4.94 -14.84
C MET A 64 13.32 5.53 -13.43
N GLN A 65 14.01 6.66 -13.27
CA GLN A 65 14.13 7.33 -11.97
C GLN A 65 12.79 7.96 -11.56
N ASP A 66 12.05 8.54 -12.51
CA ASP A 66 10.70 9.06 -12.27
C ASP A 66 9.71 7.94 -11.91
N ILE A 67 9.87 6.76 -12.54
CA ILE A 67 9.07 5.57 -12.20
C ILE A 67 9.34 5.17 -10.78
N SER A 68 10.61 5.00 -10.40
CA SER A 68 10.96 4.60 -9.04
C SER A 68 10.47 5.61 -8.02
N HIS A 69 10.66 6.91 -8.29
CA HIS A 69 10.19 7.96 -7.40
C HIS A 69 8.67 7.90 -7.22
N THR A 70 7.91 7.76 -8.32
CA THR A 70 6.45 7.65 -8.25
C THR A 70 6.04 6.37 -7.50
N GLU A 71 6.70 5.25 -7.76
CA GLU A 71 6.44 4.02 -7.02
C GLU A 71 6.70 4.19 -5.52
N ASP A 72 7.79 4.86 -5.15
CA ASP A 72 8.18 5.06 -3.76
C ASP A 72 7.20 6.00 -3.04
N GLU A 73 6.70 7.05 -3.69
CA GLU A 73 5.63 7.90 -3.13
C GLU A 73 4.36 7.08 -2.84
N LEU A 74 3.96 6.25 -3.81
CA LEU A 74 2.77 5.39 -3.68
C LEU A 74 2.95 4.32 -2.62
N VAL A 75 4.17 3.81 -2.44
CA VAL A 75 4.52 2.90 -1.35
C VAL A 75 4.33 3.59 -0.01
N HIS A 76 4.87 4.80 0.18
CA HIS A 76 4.76 5.53 1.44
C HIS A 76 3.29 5.80 1.80
N GLU A 77 2.48 6.20 0.84
CA GLU A 77 1.07 6.48 1.08
C GLU A 77 0.26 5.22 1.39
N LEU A 78 0.53 4.12 0.67
CA LEU A 78 -0.10 2.82 0.93
C LEU A 78 0.27 2.30 2.34
N VAL A 79 1.54 2.40 2.73
CA VAL A 79 2.02 1.99 4.06
C VAL A 79 1.40 2.85 5.16
N ALA A 80 1.39 4.18 5.01
CA ALA A 80 0.78 5.08 5.98
C ALA A 80 -0.72 4.83 6.15
N THR A 81 -1.44 4.62 5.03
CA THR A 81 -2.87 4.29 5.05
C THR A 81 -3.12 2.95 5.73
N TYR A 82 -2.32 1.93 5.41
CA TYR A 82 -2.38 0.63 6.05
C TYR A 82 -2.18 0.75 7.56
N GLN A 83 -1.13 1.45 8.01
CA GLN A 83 -0.84 1.62 9.43
C GLN A 83 -1.95 2.37 10.17
N GLN A 84 -2.52 3.42 9.56
CA GLN A 84 -3.63 4.17 10.13
C GLN A 84 -4.90 3.31 10.28
N ILE A 85 -5.20 2.44 9.32
CA ILE A 85 -6.36 1.55 9.39
C ILE A 85 -6.11 0.41 10.36
N SER A 86 -4.90 -0.17 10.34
CA SER A 86 -4.48 -1.24 11.24
C SER A 86 -4.55 -0.79 12.70
N SER A 87 -4.09 0.42 13.02
CA SER A 87 -4.18 0.97 14.37
C SER A 87 -5.63 1.25 14.80
N ARG A 88 -6.48 1.73 13.88
CA ARG A 88 -7.92 1.96 14.16
C ARG A 88 -8.72 0.67 14.30
N ARG A 89 -8.34 -0.42 13.64
CA ARG A 89 -8.97 -1.75 13.85
C ARG A 89 -8.75 -2.28 15.27
N HIS A 90 -7.72 -1.81 15.95
CA HIS A 90 -7.43 -2.11 17.36
C HIS A 90 -8.11 -1.13 18.33
N ASP A 91 -8.81 -0.11 17.81
CA ASP A 91 -9.60 0.78 18.66
C ASP A 91 -10.84 0.01 19.16
N PRO A 92 -11.01 -0.16 20.48
CA PRO A 92 -12.16 -0.88 21.06
C PRO A 92 -13.51 -0.23 20.66
N VAL A 93 -13.53 1.05 20.34
CA VAL A 93 -14.73 1.74 19.84
C VAL A 93 -15.09 1.27 18.42
N VAL A 94 -14.09 1.06 17.56
CA VAL A 94 -14.30 0.56 16.20
C VAL A 94 -14.70 -0.92 16.22
N GLN A 95 -14.11 -1.72 17.11
CA GLN A 95 -14.48 -3.13 17.26
C GLN A 95 -15.92 -3.28 17.78
N SER A 96 -16.31 -2.49 18.79
CA SER A 96 -17.68 -2.50 19.30
C SER A 96 -18.70 -2.04 18.27
N LEU A 97 -18.37 -1.05 17.43
CA LEU A 97 -19.22 -0.62 16.31
C LEU A 97 -19.34 -1.69 15.21
N ASN A 98 -18.24 -2.36 14.84
CA ASN A 98 -18.27 -3.43 13.84
C ASN A 98 -19.02 -4.69 14.33
N ALA A 99 -19.07 -4.94 15.64
CA ALA A 99 -19.82 -6.06 16.22
C ALA A 99 -21.35 -5.83 16.25
N LEU A 100 -21.81 -4.61 15.95
CA LEU A 100 -23.23 -4.24 15.90
C LEU A 100 -23.81 -4.25 14.48
N LEU A 101 -23.00 -4.59 13.47
CA LEU A 101 -23.38 -4.77 12.06
C LEU A 101 -23.38 -6.25 11.70
#